data_AF-A0A8W8M9L3-F1
#
_entry.id   AF-A0A8W8M9L3-F1
#
_cell.length_a   1.000
_cell.length_b   1.000
_cell.length_c   1.000
_cell.angle_alpha   90.00
_cell.angle_beta   90.00
_cell.angle_gamma   90.00
#
_symmetry.space_group_name_H-M   'P 1'
#
loop_
_entity.id
_entity.type
_entity.pdbx_description
1 polymer ?
#
loop_
_entity_poly.entity_id
_entity_poly.type
_entity_poly.pdbx_seq_one_letter_code
_entity_poly.pdbx_strand_id
1 'polypeptide(L)'
;MLIIRFDSATYSDVTPGSGFNMTVRTLASACTSSPCKYPATCHDGYNTTQYSCECENGYSGTHCDEVEAGATVWDSFEDDLTTLMRNNPTGSDMIWSVGKEMTTASEGYVMAELISPYVRSVPASGSIAKMETSVRFKSGDRCLRFQLFLSYPTGTDRTTLKVIIKDGSTVKSTHSFTDATGYKWREVSIDLPAVDDLKVEFEGVYGNEKLAIDRVRIQPQLCSVLDPCESTQCVNGDCTTLLTSSDPVCVCPEYYSGDLCETHVCDNNDCQNGGVCVPETTEKYHCDCPEQYSGLLCKIHVCANHTCVNGDCFATSSKTWECRCNDGWKGQNCDVVDIVYTCSFELEDDPDCFLVEDINDDFDFTRNYGSTPDRRTGPSYAWLGSYYKYTEASGRSPGDVASLISNVAFPSGPYCLYFYLHTYGSDIGSIYVILKTNNGAEEVKFSSSGPRDDFWWRTYNIDLSLDSTTQIVIKTVRGGSGRRDKGLGDIAIDNINLTPGGC
;
A
#
# COMPACT_ATOMS: atom_id res chain seq x y z
N MET A 1 27.94 -1.50 -8.25
CA MET A 1 27.96 -2.79 -7.53
C MET A 1 26.60 -2.94 -6.86
N LEU A 2 25.70 -3.76 -7.39
CA LEU A 2 24.39 -3.99 -6.78
C LEU A 2 24.56 -5.04 -5.68
N ILE A 3 24.33 -4.67 -4.41
CA ILE A 3 24.28 -5.62 -3.31
C ILE A 3 22.81 -5.90 -3.02
N ILE A 4 22.35 -7.11 -3.35
CA ILE A 4 21.03 -7.60 -2.95
C ILE A 4 21.25 -8.35 -1.63
N ARG A 5 20.66 -7.83 -0.54
CA ARG A 5 20.67 -8.49 0.78
C ARG A 5 19.33 -9.19 0.99
N PHE A 6 19.38 -10.47 1.34
CA PHE A 6 18.23 -11.21 1.84
C PHE A 6 18.41 -11.40 3.34
N ASP A 7 17.56 -10.78 4.15
CA ASP A 7 17.39 -11.18 5.55
C ASP A 7 16.34 -12.28 5.59
N SER A 8 16.75 -13.53 5.78
CA SER A 8 15.83 -14.57 6.24
C SER A 8 15.99 -14.71 7.75
N ALA A 9 14.93 -14.32 8.47
CA ALA A 9 14.82 -14.65 9.89
C ALA A 9 14.85 -16.18 10.03
N THR A 10 15.70 -16.64 10.93
CA THR A 10 15.94 -18.04 11.29
C THR A 10 14.66 -18.85 11.49
N TYR A 11 14.44 -19.86 10.64
CA TYR A 11 13.54 -20.98 10.91
C TYR A 11 14.29 -22.27 10.55
N SER A 12 14.57 -23.11 11.56
CA SER A 12 15.42 -24.30 11.45
C SER A 12 14.70 -25.57 10.94
N ASP A 13 13.40 -25.51 10.65
CA ASP A 13 12.60 -26.74 10.45
C ASP A 13 11.82 -26.80 9.12
N VAL A 14 12.31 -26.16 8.05
CA VAL A 14 11.69 -26.28 6.71
C VAL A 14 12.67 -26.90 5.71
N THR A 15 12.29 -28.05 5.13
CA THR A 15 12.99 -28.64 3.97
C THR A 15 12.83 -27.73 2.75
N PRO A 16 13.90 -27.32 2.05
CA PRO A 16 13.81 -26.41 0.91
C PRO A 16 12.93 -26.97 -0.21
N GLY A 17 11.78 -26.34 -0.46
CA GLY A 17 11.04 -26.49 -1.71
C GLY A 17 11.79 -25.81 -2.86
N SER A 18 11.55 -26.27 -4.10
CA SER A 18 12.15 -25.74 -5.33
C SER A 18 12.25 -24.20 -5.32
N GLY A 19 13.47 -23.69 -5.40
CA GLY A 19 13.79 -22.26 -5.26
C GLY A 19 13.02 -21.35 -6.21
N PHE A 20 12.85 -20.10 -5.80
CA PHE A 20 12.27 -19.06 -6.66
C PHE A 20 13.27 -18.70 -7.77
N ASN A 21 12.78 -18.61 -9.01
CA ASN A 21 13.59 -18.20 -10.15
C ASN A 21 13.47 -16.67 -10.31
N MET A 22 14.42 -15.92 -9.77
CA MET A 22 14.49 -14.47 -9.95
C MET A 22 15.29 -14.16 -11.21
N THR A 23 14.62 -13.74 -12.28
CA THR A 23 15.31 -13.24 -13.48
C THR A 23 15.49 -11.73 -13.35
N VAL A 24 16.65 -11.29 -12.87
CA VAL A 24 17.04 -9.87 -12.97
C VAL A 24 17.48 -9.63 -14.41
N ARG A 25 16.63 -8.94 -15.20
CA ARG A 25 17.03 -8.44 -16.52
C ARG A 25 17.47 -7.01 -16.35
N THR A 26 18.77 -6.74 -16.47
CA THR A 26 19.22 -5.39 -16.80
C THR A 26 18.76 -5.13 -18.22
N LEU A 27 17.80 -4.21 -18.42
CA LEU A 27 17.71 -3.55 -19.71
C LEU A 27 19.07 -2.88 -19.90
N ALA A 28 19.83 -3.32 -20.90
CA ALA A 28 21.13 -2.74 -21.19
C ALA A 28 20.91 -1.29 -21.60
N SER A 29 21.07 -0.38 -20.64
CA SER A 29 20.94 1.07 -20.81
C SER A 29 22.34 1.64 -20.96
N ALA A 30 22.52 2.53 -21.93
CA ALA A 30 23.80 3.20 -22.14
C ALA A 30 24.15 4.09 -20.91
N CYS A 31 23.13 4.59 -20.23
CA CYS A 31 23.25 5.38 -19.00
C CYS A 31 23.75 4.58 -17.78
N THR A 32 23.73 3.24 -17.80
CA THR A 32 24.26 2.41 -16.69
C THR A 32 25.76 2.58 -16.45
N SER A 33 26.49 3.06 -17.45
CA SER A 33 27.92 3.41 -17.35
C SER A 33 28.16 4.79 -16.73
N SER A 34 27.10 5.52 -16.37
CA SER A 34 27.12 6.92 -15.93
C SER A 34 27.97 7.80 -16.85
N PRO A 35 27.64 7.86 -18.16
CA PRO A 35 28.45 8.58 -19.14
C PRO A 35 28.36 10.09 -18.96
N CYS A 36 27.19 10.61 -18.57
CA CYS A 36 27.00 12.01 -18.20
C CYS A 36 27.67 12.29 -16.86
N LYS A 37 28.43 13.38 -16.79
CA LYS A 37 29.22 13.82 -15.66
C LYS A 37 28.67 15.16 -15.16
N TYR A 38 28.56 15.33 -13.85
CA TYR A 38 28.28 16.59 -13.14
C TYR A 38 27.02 17.36 -13.55
N PRO A 39 26.21 17.71 -12.55
CA PRO A 39 24.80 17.34 -12.48
C PRO A 39 24.11 17.36 -13.86
N ALA A 40 23.90 16.16 -14.38
CA ALA A 40 23.37 15.97 -15.72
C ALA A 40 22.44 14.76 -15.75
N THR A 41 21.30 14.93 -16.41
CA THR A 41 20.34 13.85 -16.62
C THR A 41 20.75 13.06 -17.85
N CYS A 42 21.01 11.77 -17.67
CA CYS A 42 21.31 10.86 -18.78
C CYS A 42 20.02 10.31 -19.37
N HIS A 43 19.86 10.51 -20.68
CA HIS A 43 18.75 9.96 -21.45
C HIS A 43 19.25 8.84 -22.34
N ASP A 44 18.63 7.66 -22.24
CA ASP A 44 18.94 6.52 -23.12
C ASP A 44 18.51 6.80 -24.57
N GLY A 45 19.37 6.42 -25.50
CA GLY A 45 19.09 6.47 -26.94
C GLY A 45 18.37 5.21 -27.45
N TYR A 46 18.28 5.09 -28.78
CA TYR A 46 17.57 3.99 -29.45
C TYR A 46 18.21 2.60 -29.26
N ASN A 47 19.46 2.54 -28.80
CA ASN A 47 20.19 1.30 -28.53
C ASN A 47 21.10 1.43 -27.31
N THR A 48 21.67 0.31 -26.89
CA THR A 48 22.44 0.14 -25.65
C THR A 48 23.79 0.88 -25.61
N THR A 49 24.14 1.60 -26.68
CA THR A 49 25.39 2.38 -26.79
C THR A 49 25.16 3.87 -27.02
N GLN A 50 23.93 4.27 -27.31
CA GLN A 50 23.56 5.67 -27.54
C GLN A 50 22.96 6.25 -26.27
N TYR A 51 23.40 7.44 -25.90
CA TYR A 51 22.85 8.25 -24.82
C TYR A 51 22.97 9.73 -25.19
N SER A 52 22.21 10.58 -24.50
CA SER A 52 22.38 12.03 -24.52
C SER A 52 22.37 12.57 -23.10
N CYS A 53 23.21 13.57 -22.84
CA CYS A 53 23.27 14.24 -21.55
C CYS A 53 22.55 15.58 -21.63
N GLU A 54 21.62 15.79 -20.72
CA GLU A 54 21.03 17.09 -20.45
C GLU A 54 21.81 17.73 -19.30
N CYS A 55 22.61 18.75 -19.63
CA CYS A 55 23.47 19.43 -18.66
C CYS A 55 22.68 20.47 -17.86
N GLU A 56 22.92 20.53 -16.56
CA GLU A 56 22.42 21.63 -15.74
C GLU A 56 23.07 22.97 -16.13
N ASN A 57 22.43 24.07 -15.76
CA ASN A 57 22.89 25.42 -16.06
C ASN A 57 24.34 25.65 -15.64
N GLY A 58 25.16 26.12 -16.59
CA GLY A 58 26.58 26.38 -16.37
C GLY A 58 27.52 25.25 -16.78
N TYR A 59 26.98 24.07 -17.10
CA TYR A 59 27.73 22.93 -17.65
C TYR A 59 27.46 22.76 -19.14
N SER A 60 28.46 22.22 -19.84
CA SER A 60 28.43 22.03 -21.30
C SER A 60 29.29 20.82 -21.70
N GLY A 61 29.28 20.51 -22.99
CA GLY A 61 29.98 19.35 -23.54
C GLY A 61 29.08 18.12 -23.69
N THR A 62 29.55 17.13 -24.43
CA THR A 62 28.78 15.91 -24.73
C THR A 62 28.53 15.03 -23.52
N HIS A 63 29.34 15.19 -22.47
CA HIS A 63 29.23 14.48 -21.20
C HIS A 63 29.00 15.44 -20.03
N CYS A 64 28.66 16.71 -20.28
CA CYS A 64 28.50 17.75 -19.24
C CYS A 64 29.75 17.95 -18.34
N ASP A 65 30.94 17.71 -18.91
CA ASP A 65 32.23 17.74 -18.22
C ASP A 65 32.99 19.07 -18.38
N GLU A 66 32.35 20.11 -18.92
CA GLU A 66 32.93 21.44 -19.15
C GLU A 66 32.11 22.55 -18.46
N VAL A 67 32.78 23.35 -17.64
CA VAL A 67 32.19 24.49 -16.92
C VAL A 67 32.36 25.77 -17.74
N GLU A 68 31.24 26.45 -18.02
CA GLU A 68 31.22 27.72 -18.75
C GLU A 68 31.95 28.84 -17.98
N ALA A 69 32.49 29.84 -18.70
CA ALA A 69 33.28 30.93 -18.11
C ALA A 69 32.52 31.72 -17.02
N GLY A 70 31.20 31.84 -17.17
CA GLY A 70 30.32 32.54 -16.23
C GLY A 70 29.64 31.67 -15.19
N ALA A 71 29.93 30.36 -15.14
CA ALA A 71 29.26 29.44 -14.25
C ALA A 71 29.94 29.39 -12.88
N THR A 72 29.12 29.35 -11.83
CA THR A 72 29.52 29.01 -10.46
C THR A 72 29.35 27.51 -10.28
N VAL A 73 30.37 26.84 -9.75
CA VAL A 73 30.30 25.42 -9.38
C VAL A 73 30.72 25.25 -7.93
N TRP A 74 30.15 24.27 -7.23
CA TRP A 74 30.39 24.07 -5.81
C TRP A 74 30.41 22.59 -5.43
N ASP A 75 31.03 22.30 -4.28
CA ASP A 75 31.12 20.99 -3.64
C ASP A 75 30.97 21.18 -2.13
N SER A 76 29.85 20.71 -1.58
CA SER A 76 29.62 20.65 -0.13
C SER A 76 30.00 19.31 0.49
N PHE A 77 30.37 18.30 -0.32
CA PHE A 77 30.65 16.93 0.14
C PHE A 77 29.48 16.18 0.83
N GLU A 78 28.27 16.75 0.85
CA GLU A 78 27.08 16.16 1.49
C GLU A 78 26.40 15.08 0.62
N ASP A 79 26.48 15.19 -0.72
CA ASP A 79 25.80 14.29 -1.68
C ASP A 79 26.75 13.25 -2.33
N ASP A 80 27.70 12.71 -1.55
CA ASP A 80 28.83 11.87 -1.99
C ASP A 80 29.90 12.62 -2.82
N LEU A 81 31.19 12.23 -2.70
CA LEU A 81 32.39 12.78 -3.39
C LEU A 81 32.37 12.69 -4.94
N THR A 82 31.30 13.16 -5.58
CA THR A 82 31.00 12.89 -6.99
C THR A 82 30.62 14.12 -7.80
N THR A 83 30.65 15.33 -7.24
CA THR A 83 30.07 16.52 -7.89
C THR A 83 31.09 17.53 -8.43
N LEU A 84 32.26 17.71 -7.83
CA LEU A 84 33.31 18.58 -8.40
C LEU A 84 34.72 18.06 -8.10
N MET A 85 34.98 17.68 -6.86
CA MET A 85 36.27 17.19 -6.39
C MET A 85 36.34 15.66 -6.40
N ARG A 86 37.43 15.11 -6.93
CA ARG A 86 37.64 13.66 -6.99
C ARG A 86 39.01 13.27 -6.46
N ASN A 87 39.06 12.20 -5.65
CA ASN A 87 40.31 11.61 -5.21
C ASN A 87 41.22 11.27 -6.40
N ASN A 88 42.47 11.74 -6.34
CA ASN A 88 43.50 11.46 -7.32
C ASN A 88 44.48 10.43 -6.73
N PRO A 89 44.50 9.18 -7.23
CA PRO A 89 45.38 8.15 -6.69
C PRO A 89 46.86 8.35 -7.09
N THR A 90 47.15 9.18 -8.09
CA THR A 90 48.52 9.35 -8.60
C THR A 90 49.38 10.11 -7.59
N GLY A 91 50.31 9.40 -6.95
CA GLY A 91 51.19 9.98 -5.94
C GLY A 91 50.50 10.26 -4.59
N SER A 92 49.39 9.56 -4.32
CA SER A 92 48.71 9.56 -3.01
C SER A 92 48.99 8.24 -2.28
N ASP A 93 49.30 8.34 -0.98
CA ASP A 93 49.43 7.20 -0.07
C ASP A 93 48.09 6.85 0.61
N MET A 94 47.19 7.83 0.68
CA MET A 94 45.86 7.71 1.27
C MET A 94 44.83 8.56 0.50
N ILE A 95 43.56 8.49 0.88
CA ILE A 95 42.46 9.20 0.21
C ILE A 95 41.85 10.28 1.11
N TRP A 96 41.31 11.33 0.51
CA TRP A 96 40.36 12.20 1.19
C TRP A 96 39.09 11.41 1.48
N SER A 97 38.63 11.48 2.73
CA SER A 97 37.46 10.73 3.20
C SER A 97 36.36 11.69 3.62
N VAL A 98 35.13 11.24 3.43
CA VAL A 98 33.91 11.94 3.85
C VAL A 98 33.70 11.65 5.34
N GLY A 99 33.87 12.66 6.19
CA GLY A 99 33.87 12.54 7.65
C GLY A 99 32.69 13.25 8.31
N LYS A 100 32.22 12.73 9.46
CA LYS A 100 31.18 13.35 10.33
C LYS A 100 31.69 13.71 11.73
N GLU A 101 32.98 13.50 12.02
CA GLU A 101 33.52 13.45 13.39
C GLU A 101 34.07 14.79 13.91
N MET A 102 34.13 15.84 13.09
CA MET A 102 34.51 17.18 13.55
C MET A 102 33.26 17.95 13.98
N THR A 103 33.26 18.46 15.20
CA THR A 103 32.08 18.90 15.98
C THR A 103 31.22 20.04 15.41
N THR A 104 31.43 20.50 14.18
CA THR A 104 30.45 21.23 13.35
C THR A 104 31.03 21.29 11.94
N ALA A 105 30.47 20.57 10.95
CA ALA A 105 30.61 21.00 9.56
C ALA A 105 30.07 22.43 9.44
N SER A 106 30.55 23.20 8.46
CA SER A 106 30.28 24.63 8.44
C SER A 106 28.79 24.96 8.30
N GLU A 107 28.06 24.08 7.60
CA GLU A 107 26.66 23.67 7.76
C GLU A 107 26.57 22.19 7.32
N GLY A 108 25.64 21.40 7.85
CA GLY A 108 25.46 20.00 7.42
C GLY A 108 26.18 18.95 8.29
N TYR A 109 26.14 17.67 7.85
CA TYR A 109 26.60 16.52 8.63
C TYR A 109 28.01 16.04 8.23
N VAL A 110 28.61 16.57 7.15
CA VAL A 110 29.71 15.92 6.44
C VAL A 110 30.76 16.89 5.83
N MET A 111 32.03 16.49 5.80
CA MET A 111 33.13 17.25 5.16
C MET A 111 34.20 16.35 4.53
N ALA A 112 35.08 16.91 3.68
CA ALA A 112 36.29 16.20 3.25
C ALA A 112 37.38 16.31 4.34
N GLU A 113 37.66 15.20 5.02
CA GLU A 113 38.62 15.10 6.11
C GLU A 113 39.77 14.16 5.75
N LEU A 114 40.97 14.52 6.21
CA LEU A 114 42.16 13.67 6.13
C LEU A 114 42.18 12.65 7.29
N ILE A 115 41.30 11.65 7.23
CA ILE A 115 41.18 10.58 8.24
C ILE A 115 41.82 9.29 7.75
N SER A 116 42.28 8.44 8.67
CA SER A 116 42.51 7.02 8.38
C SER A 116 41.19 6.29 8.06
N PRO A 117 40.98 5.77 6.85
CA PRO A 117 39.77 5.02 6.53
C PRO A 117 39.74 3.61 7.16
N TYR A 118 40.80 3.17 7.86
CA TYR A 118 40.90 1.82 8.43
C TYR A 118 41.38 1.83 9.88
N VAL A 119 40.55 1.28 10.78
CA VAL A 119 40.85 0.99 12.20
C VAL A 119 42.07 0.04 12.36
N ARG A 120 42.59 -0.54 11.29
CA ARG A 120 43.69 -1.54 11.32
C ARG A 120 45.09 -1.01 11.00
N SER A 121 45.25 0.23 10.52
CA SER A 121 46.57 0.86 10.35
C SER A 121 46.45 2.37 10.32
N VAL A 122 47.05 3.06 11.30
CA VAL A 122 47.19 4.52 11.30
C VAL A 122 48.14 4.90 10.14
N PRO A 123 47.78 5.85 9.25
CA PRO A 123 48.66 6.33 8.20
C PRO A 123 49.98 6.81 8.80
N ALA A 124 51.08 6.56 8.10
CA ALA A 124 52.35 7.10 8.55
C ALA A 124 52.31 8.63 8.47
N SER A 125 52.91 9.28 9.45
CA SER A 125 53.19 10.71 9.37
C SER A 125 53.93 11.02 8.07
N GLY A 126 53.47 12.03 7.34
CA GLY A 126 53.93 12.39 5.99
C GLY A 126 53.16 11.74 4.84
N SER A 127 52.19 10.84 5.09
CA SER A 127 51.34 10.26 4.04
C SER A 127 50.55 11.35 3.29
N ILE A 128 50.46 11.20 1.97
CA ILE A 128 49.84 12.21 1.09
C ILE A 128 48.46 11.76 0.62
N ALA A 129 47.47 12.65 0.65
CA ALA A 129 46.19 12.50 -0.03
C ALA A 129 45.99 13.62 -1.05
N LYS A 130 45.59 13.27 -2.27
CA LYS A 130 45.28 14.25 -3.32
C LYS A 130 43.85 14.10 -3.79
N MET A 131 43.22 15.22 -4.07
CA MET A 131 41.99 15.29 -4.85
C MET A 131 42.04 16.48 -5.79
N GLU A 132 41.36 16.39 -6.92
CA GLU A 132 41.39 17.43 -7.95
C GLU A 132 40.02 17.65 -8.58
N THR A 133 39.85 18.82 -9.19
CA THR A 133 38.66 19.14 -9.98
C THR A 133 38.53 18.15 -11.14
N SER A 134 37.35 17.58 -11.25
CA SER A 134 37.07 16.49 -12.18
C SER A 134 36.41 16.95 -13.49
N VAL A 135 36.11 18.25 -13.59
CA VAL A 135 35.65 18.97 -14.79
C VAL A 135 36.79 19.68 -15.52
N ARG A 136 36.54 20.15 -16.74
CA ARG A 136 37.34 21.15 -17.44
C ARG A 136 36.67 22.51 -17.31
N PHE A 137 37.45 23.59 -17.27
CA PHE A 137 36.90 24.95 -17.21
C PHE A 137 37.26 25.70 -18.48
N LYS A 138 36.27 26.31 -19.13
CA LYS A 138 36.58 27.29 -20.17
C LYS A 138 37.32 28.48 -19.56
N SER A 139 38.24 29.05 -20.34
CA SER A 139 39.04 30.21 -19.90
C SER A 139 38.16 31.37 -19.45
N GLY A 140 38.49 31.90 -18.28
CA GLY A 140 37.85 33.04 -17.64
C GLY A 140 38.46 33.27 -16.27
N ASP A 141 38.47 34.53 -15.81
CA ASP A 141 38.89 34.84 -14.45
C ASP A 141 37.90 34.21 -13.46
N ARG A 142 38.42 33.55 -12.42
CA ARG A 142 37.61 32.84 -11.44
C ARG A 142 38.17 33.01 -10.03
N CYS A 143 37.31 32.81 -9.04
CA CYS A 143 37.67 32.81 -7.64
C CYS A 143 37.37 31.43 -7.04
N LEU A 144 38.38 30.78 -6.49
CA LEU A 144 38.21 29.64 -5.60
C LEU A 144 37.97 30.16 -4.20
N ARG A 145 36.85 29.75 -3.58
CA ARG A 145 36.63 29.90 -2.15
C ARG A 145 36.36 28.54 -1.52
N PHE A 146 36.85 28.33 -0.30
CA PHE A 146 36.56 27.14 0.47
C PHE A 146 36.76 27.42 1.95
N GLN A 147 36.13 26.61 2.80
CA GLN A 147 36.38 26.64 4.22
C GLN A 147 37.46 25.64 4.60
N LEU A 148 38.39 26.09 5.43
CA LEU A 148 39.51 25.31 5.94
C LEU A 148 39.41 25.17 7.45
N PHE A 149 39.55 23.94 7.93
CA PHE A 149 39.76 23.61 9.33
C PHE A 149 41.11 22.91 9.50
N LEU A 150 41.95 23.47 10.36
CA LEU A 150 43.22 22.85 10.79
C LEU A 150 43.37 23.01 12.29
N SER A 151 43.45 21.88 13.03
CA SER A 151 43.54 21.90 14.49
C SER A 151 44.90 22.39 15.00
N TYR A 152 45.02 22.67 16.30
CA TYR A 152 46.30 23.06 16.90
C TYR A 152 47.34 21.93 16.84
N PRO A 153 48.64 22.29 16.77
CA PRO A 153 49.74 21.36 16.96
C PRO A 153 49.58 20.51 18.21
N THR A 154 49.62 19.19 18.04
CA THR A 154 49.67 18.22 19.14
C THR A 154 51.00 17.44 19.17
N GLY A 155 51.85 17.60 18.15
CA GLY A 155 53.16 16.92 18.04
C GLY A 155 54.13 17.63 17.08
N THR A 156 55.26 16.97 16.77
CA THR A 156 56.32 17.52 15.89
C THR A 156 55.97 17.44 14.42
N ASP A 157 55.17 16.44 14.05
CA ASP A 157 54.81 16.21 12.66
C ASP A 157 53.57 17.02 12.30
N ARG A 158 53.73 17.87 11.29
CA ARG A 158 52.77 18.90 10.89
C ARG A 158 51.88 18.42 9.76
N THR A 159 50.57 18.45 9.97
CA THR A 159 49.58 18.35 8.91
C THR A 159 49.58 19.63 8.08
N THR A 160 49.61 19.51 6.76
CA THR A 160 49.60 20.66 5.84
C THR A 160 48.61 20.45 4.71
N LEU A 161 48.03 21.55 4.23
CA LEU A 161 47.24 21.57 3.00
C LEU A 161 47.97 22.40 1.96
N LYS A 162 48.05 21.89 0.73
CA LYS A 162 48.45 22.68 -0.44
C LYS A 162 47.31 22.71 -1.45
N VAL A 163 47.05 23.88 -1.99
CA VAL A 163 46.18 24.07 -3.16
C VAL A 163 47.08 24.38 -4.35
N ILE A 164 47.08 23.48 -5.33
CA ILE A 164 47.95 23.50 -6.51
C ILE A 164 47.08 23.81 -7.72
N ILE A 165 47.35 24.92 -8.38
CA ILE A 165 46.62 25.37 -9.56
C ILE A 165 47.43 25.00 -10.79
N LYS A 166 46.83 24.27 -11.72
CA LYS A 166 47.49 23.75 -12.93
C LYS A 166 46.74 24.18 -14.19
N ASP A 167 47.49 24.24 -15.28
CA ASP A 167 47.04 24.41 -16.65
C ASP A 167 47.49 23.17 -17.43
N GLY A 168 46.55 22.24 -17.63
CA GLY A 168 46.86 20.85 -17.94
C GLY A 168 47.81 20.25 -16.90
N SER A 169 49.00 19.81 -17.32
CA SER A 169 50.03 19.25 -16.43
C SER A 169 50.96 20.30 -15.79
N THR A 170 50.84 21.58 -16.15
CA THR A 170 51.80 22.62 -15.74
C THR A 170 51.31 23.33 -14.48
N VAL A 171 52.09 23.30 -13.40
CA VAL A 171 51.78 24.05 -12.16
C VAL A 171 51.96 25.55 -12.40
N LYS A 172 50.91 26.33 -12.16
CA LYS A 172 50.91 27.80 -12.25
C LYS A 172 51.19 28.46 -10.90
N SER A 173 50.55 27.98 -9.84
CA SER A 173 50.74 28.47 -8.48
C SER A 173 50.44 27.38 -7.45
N THR A 174 51.03 27.55 -6.26
CA THR A 174 50.81 26.66 -5.11
C THR A 174 50.62 27.51 -3.86
N HIS A 175 49.50 27.30 -3.16
CA HIS A 175 49.16 27.97 -1.91
C HIS A 175 49.26 26.97 -0.77
N SER A 176 50.10 27.22 0.23
CA SER A 176 50.35 26.29 1.34
C SER A 176 49.77 26.83 2.64
N PHE A 177 49.11 25.95 3.39
CA PHE A 177 48.47 26.25 4.67
C PHE A 177 49.03 25.33 5.75
N THR A 178 49.73 25.93 6.71
CA THR A 178 50.37 25.24 7.84
C THR A 178 49.84 25.71 9.20
N ASP A 179 49.16 26.85 9.23
CA ASP A 179 48.77 27.53 10.45
C ASP A 179 47.43 27.03 10.95
N ALA A 180 47.37 26.73 12.25
CA ALA A 180 46.15 26.31 12.92
C ALA A 180 45.07 27.40 12.83
N THR A 181 43.83 26.96 12.66
CA THR A 181 42.65 27.82 12.49
C THR A 181 41.97 28.19 13.80
N GLY A 182 42.49 27.72 14.94
CA GLY A 182 41.93 28.03 16.26
C GLY A 182 40.64 27.29 16.59
N TYR A 183 40.48 26.06 16.08
CA TYR A 183 39.23 25.27 16.16
C TYR A 183 38.01 25.97 15.54
N LYS A 184 38.23 26.85 14.57
CA LYS A 184 37.18 27.53 13.80
C LYS A 184 37.41 27.31 12.32
N TRP A 185 36.34 27.33 11.54
CA TRP A 185 36.47 27.39 10.09
C TRP A 185 37.03 28.74 9.66
N ARG A 186 37.99 28.72 8.74
CA ARG A 186 38.53 29.89 8.08
C ARG A 186 38.16 29.84 6.61
N GLU A 187 37.47 30.86 6.10
CA GLU A 187 37.28 31.00 4.67
C GLU A 187 38.60 31.38 3.99
N VAL A 188 38.92 30.69 2.91
CA VAL A 188 40.09 30.90 2.07
C VAL A 188 39.60 31.34 0.70
N SER A 189 40.26 32.33 0.11
CA SER A 189 39.96 32.82 -1.24
C SER A 189 41.24 32.87 -2.08
N ILE A 190 41.20 32.35 -3.29
CA ILE A 190 42.35 32.27 -4.22
C ILE A 190 41.89 32.63 -5.63
N ASP A 191 42.52 33.64 -6.23
CA ASP A 191 42.32 33.98 -7.64
C ASP A 191 42.85 32.85 -8.54
N LEU A 192 42.02 32.39 -9.46
CA LEU A 192 42.37 31.37 -10.45
C LEU A 192 42.64 32.03 -11.81
N PRO A 193 43.70 31.61 -12.52
CA PRO A 193 44.05 32.17 -13.82
C PRO A 193 43.07 31.73 -14.91
N ALA A 194 42.80 32.61 -15.87
CA ALA A 194 42.01 32.33 -17.06
C ALA A 194 42.75 31.41 -18.05
N VAL A 195 42.63 30.09 -17.87
CA VAL A 195 43.21 29.04 -18.73
C VAL A 195 42.14 28.01 -19.12
N ASP A 196 42.27 27.39 -20.30
CA ASP A 196 41.26 26.50 -20.90
C ASP A 196 41.18 25.09 -20.30
N ASP A 197 42.21 24.65 -19.57
CA ASP A 197 42.22 23.35 -18.88
C ASP A 197 42.71 23.53 -17.43
N LEU A 198 42.05 24.46 -16.74
CA LEU A 198 42.31 24.74 -15.33
C LEU A 198 42.05 23.48 -14.49
N LYS A 199 43.02 23.10 -13.66
CA LYS A 199 42.85 22.07 -12.63
C LYS A 199 43.22 22.63 -11.27
N VAL A 200 42.35 22.41 -10.28
CA VAL A 200 42.62 22.74 -8.88
C VAL A 200 42.81 21.43 -8.13
N GLU A 201 43.98 21.24 -7.54
CA GLU A 201 44.34 20.05 -6.75
C GLU A 201 44.55 20.44 -5.28
N PHE A 202 43.91 19.70 -4.37
CA PHE A 202 44.12 19.78 -2.94
C PHE A 202 45.00 18.61 -2.51
N GLU A 203 46.21 18.91 -2.06
CA GLU A 203 47.18 17.95 -1.52
C GLU A 203 47.26 18.12 0.01
N GLY A 204 46.74 17.14 0.74
CA GLY A 204 46.86 17.03 2.19
C GLY A 204 48.04 16.14 2.56
N VAL A 205 48.91 16.62 3.45
CA VAL A 205 49.98 15.81 4.05
C VAL A 205 49.59 15.51 5.48
N TYR A 206 49.48 14.23 5.83
CA TYR A 206 49.05 13.75 7.14
C TYR A 206 50.10 13.97 8.21
N GLY A 207 49.70 14.55 9.33
CA GLY A 207 50.49 14.75 10.54
C GLY A 207 49.66 14.50 11.79
N ASN A 208 49.97 15.20 12.89
CA ASN A 208 49.27 14.97 14.16
C ASN A 208 47.99 15.81 14.31
N GLU A 209 47.81 16.81 13.45
CA GLU A 209 46.65 17.69 13.45
C GLU A 209 45.55 17.17 12.52
N LYS A 210 44.31 17.45 12.88
CA LYS A 210 43.19 17.15 12.01
C LYS A 210 43.03 18.26 10.96
N LEU A 211 42.82 17.85 9.70
CA LEU A 211 42.59 18.72 8.55
C LEU A 211 41.26 18.35 7.88
N ALA A 212 40.42 19.36 7.67
CA ALA A 212 39.23 19.24 6.86
C ALA A 212 39.02 20.46 5.98
N ILE A 213 38.34 20.25 4.86
CA ILE A 213 37.83 21.32 4.00
C ILE A 213 36.35 21.11 3.70
N ASP A 214 35.66 22.21 3.43
CA ASP A 214 34.22 22.26 3.18
C ASP A 214 33.87 23.45 2.26
N ARG A 215 32.66 23.46 1.68
CA ARG A 215 32.11 24.52 0.82
C ARG A 215 33.08 25.00 -0.27
N VAL A 216 33.65 24.06 -1.02
CA VAL A 216 34.50 24.40 -2.15
C VAL A 216 33.62 25.02 -3.23
N ARG A 217 33.87 26.28 -3.61
CA ARG A 217 33.16 26.97 -4.68
C ARG A 217 34.14 27.64 -5.63
N ILE A 218 33.89 27.49 -6.93
CA ILE A 218 34.63 28.16 -8.00
C ILE A 218 33.62 29.04 -8.74
N GLN A 219 33.77 30.35 -8.58
CA GLN A 219 32.85 31.37 -9.09
C GLN A 219 33.51 32.17 -10.21
N PRO A 220 32.75 32.77 -11.14
CA PRO A 220 33.30 33.69 -12.11
C PRO A 220 33.86 34.95 -11.42
N GLN A 221 34.79 35.63 -12.09
CA GLN A 221 35.50 36.84 -11.64
C GLN A 221 36.57 36.59 -10.56
N LEU A 222 37.42 37.59 -10.35
CA LEU A 222 38.45 37.58 -9.30
C LEU A 222 37.83 37.71 -7.90
N CYS A 223 38.49 37.17 -6.89
CA CYS A 223 38.02 37.16 -5.50
C CYS A 223 37.83 38.55 -4.87
N SER A 224 38.39 39.60 -5.48
CA SER A 224 38.25 40.99 -5.05
C SER A 224 36.93 41.64 -5.47
N VAL A 225 36.18 41.03 -6.37
CA VAL A 225 34.85 41.50 -6.77
C VAL A 225 33.82 41.01 -5.74
N LEU A 226 33.03 41.93 -5.19
CA LEU A 226 31.98 41.59 -4.23
C LEU A 226 30.90 40.75 -4.92
N ASP A 227 30.62 39.58 -4.37
CA ASP A 227 29.57 38.68 -4.85
C ASP A 227 28.20 39.24 -4.43
N PRO A 228 27.31 39.63 -5.36
CA PRO A 228 25.95 40.11 -5.05
C PRO A 228 25.10 39.10 -4.25
N CYS A 229 25.47 37.81 -4.29
CA CYS A 229 24.83 36.76 -3.51
C CYS A 229 25.22 36.78 -2.02
N GLU A 230 26.28 37.49 -1.60
CA GLU A 230 26.59 37.63 -0.15
C GLU A 230 25.51 38.42 0.61
N SER A 231 24.80 39.31 -0.08
CA SER A 231 23.71 40.11 0.51
C SER A 231 22.31 39.56 0.22
N THR A 232 22.18 38.50 -0.58
CA THR A 232 20.89 37.97 -1.05
C THR A 232 20.65 36.59 -0.50
N GLN A 233 19.63 36.46 0.33
CA GLN A 233 19.26 35.18 0.92
C GLN A 233 18.03 34.62 0.21
N CYS A 234 18.27 33.68 -0.71
CA CYS A 234 17.22 32.83 -1.25
C CYS A 234 16.74 31.88 -0.14
N VAL A 235 15.43 31.78 0.08
CA VAL A 235 14.85 31.05 1.22
C VAL A 235 15.00 29.54 1.03
N ASN A 236 14.57 29.04 -0.12
CA ASN A 236 14.63 27.61 -0.47
C ASN A 236 15.34 27.37 -1.81
N GLY A 237 16.13 28.31 -2.32
CA GLY A 237 16.78 28.19 -3.63
C GLY A 237 18.22 28.67 -3.63
N ASP A 238 18.85 28.61 -4.78
CA ASP A 238 20.27 28.96 -4.95
C ASP A 238 20.41 30.34 -5.59
N CYS A 239 21.28 31.18 -5.03
CA CYS A 239 21.59 32.48 -5.62
C CYS A 239 22.60 32.35 -6.75
N THR A 240 22.31 32.99 -7.88
CA THR A 240 23.21 33.12 -9.02
C THR A 240 23.22 34.56 -9.55
N THR A 241 24.21 34.89 -10.36
CA THR A 241 24.30 36.18 -11.07
C THR A 241 24.22 35.93 -12.58
N LEU A 242 23.42 36.69 -13.30
CA LEU A 242 23.32 36.55 -14.76
C LEU A 242 24.54 37.18 -15.46
N LEU A 243 25.00 36.55 -16.55
CA LEU A 243 26.13 37.03 -17.37
C LEU A 243 25.99 38.47 -17.89
N THR A 244 24.76 39.00 -17.93
CA THR A 244 24.41 40.32 -18.49
C THR A 244 23.98 41.34 -17.44
N SER A 245 23.89 40.94 -16.17
CA SER A 245 23.32 41.74 -15.08
C SER A 245 24.05 41.43 -13.77
N SER A 246 24.52 42.46 -13.07
CA SER A 246 25.09 42.34 -11.72
C SER A 246 24.04 42.06 -10.63
N ASP A 247 22.76 41.94 -10.99
CA ASP A 247 21.69 41.71 -10.03
C ASP A 247 21.61 40.21 -9.68
N PRO A 248 21.52 39.87 -8.38
CA PRO A 248 21.37 38.50 -7.92
C PRO A 248 19.98 37.95 -8.28
N VAL A 249 19.94 36.69 -8.69
CA VAL A 249 18.71 35.96 -9.07
C VAL A 249 18.67 34.65 -8.28
N CYS A 250 17.54 34.35 -7.64
CA CYS A 250 17.32 33.06 -7.02
C CYS A 250 16.79 32.05 -8.05
N VAL A 251 17.45 30.92 -8.17
CA VAL A 251 16.98 29.75 -8.93
C VAL A 251 16.19 28.89 -7.96
N CYS A 252 14.88 28.78 -8.19
CA CYS A 252 14.00 28.03 -7.31
C CYS A 252 14.00 26.54 -7.67
N PRO A 253 14.06 25.65 -6.67
CA PRO A 253 13.87 24.23 -6.88
C PRO A 253 12.42 23.92 -7.27
N GLU A 254 12.15 22.67 -7.66
CA GLU A 254 10.81 22.23 -8.02
C GLU A 254 9.77 22.60 -6.96
N TYR A 255 8.59 23.03 -7.41
CA TYR A 255 7.42 23.41 -6.60
C TYR A 255 7.56 24.69 -5.77
N TYR A 256 8.72 25.37 -5.81
CA TYR A 256 8.93 26.69 -5.22
C TYR A 256 8.91 27.80 -6.26
N SER A 257 8.47 28.99 -5.83
CA SER A 257 8.36 30.19 -6.65
C SER A 257 8.58 31.46 -5.81
N GLY A 258 8.69 32.60 -6.49
CA GLY A 258 8.98 33.91 -5.89
C GLY A 258 10.41 34.38 -6.19
N ASP A 259 10.67 35.67 -6.01
CA ASP A 259 11.98 36.27 -6.29
C ASP A 259 13.07 35.74 -5.35
N LEU A 260 12.68 35.24 -4.17
CA LEU A 260 13.56 34.62 -3.17
C LEU A 260 13.22 33.14 -2.93
N CYS A 261 12.41 32.51 -3.79
CA CYS A 261 11.94 31.13 -3.64
C CYS A 261 11.22 30.86 -2.30
N GLU A 262 10.44 31.85 -1.87
CA GLU A 262 9.75 31.88 -0.58
C GLU A 262 8.37 31.21 -0.59
N THR A 263 7.80 30.92 -1.77
CA THR A 263 6.43 30.40 -1.90
C THR A 263 6.44 28.98 -2.43
N HIS A 264 5.96 28.02 -1.62
CA HIS A 264 5.70 26.66 -2.07
C HIS A 264 4.25 26.51 -2.56
N VAL A 265 4.03 25.75 -3.62
CA VAL A 265 2.69 25.57 -4.23
C VAL A 265 1.61 25.02 -3.26
N CYS A 266 2.03 24.34 -2.18
CA CYS A 266 1.13 23.80 -1.16
C CYS A 266 0.94 24.67 0.10
N ASP A 267 1.59 25.83 0.22
CA ASP A 267 1.52 26.65 1.45
C ASP A 267 0.12 27.19 1.76
N ASN A 268 -0.68 27.44 0.72
CA ASN A 268 -2.07 27.90 0.82
C ASN A 268 -3.00 27.01 -0.01
N ASN A 269 -2.97 25.71 0.24
CA ASN A 269 -3.84 24.76 -0.44
C ASN A 269 -5.28 24.78 0.09
N ASP A 270 -6.24 24.41 -0.76
CA ASP A 270 -7.67 24.39 -0.47
C ASP A 270 -8.17 22.99 -0.04
N CYS A 271 -7.27 22.05 0.21
CA CYS A 271 -7.63 20.68 0.58
C CYS A 271 -8.41 20.66 1.90
N GLN A 272 -9.57 20.01 1.92
CA GLN A 272 -10.45 19.95 3.08
C GLN A 272 -10.41 18.56 3.74
N ASN A 273 -11.00 18.45 4.92
CA ASN A 273 -11.24 17.17 5.62
C ASN A 273 -10.00 16.29 5.81
N GLY A 274 -8.84 16.92 6.02
CA GLY A 274 -7.57 16.22 6.19
C GLY A 274 -6.92 15.73 4.90
N GLY A 275 -7.34 16.23 3.74
CA GLY A 275 -6.66 15.99 2.47
C GLY A 275 -5.22 16.52 2.47
N VAL A 276 -4.33 15.77 1.84
CA VAL A 276 -2.90 16.11 1.73
C VAL A 276 -2.66 16.81 0.39
N CYS A 277 -2.03 17.98 0.41
CA CYS A 277 -1.63 18.65 -0.82
C CYS A 277 -0.44 17.94 -1.47
N VAL A 278 -0.58 17.58 -2.73
CA VAL A 278 0.46 16.94 -3.54
C VAL A 278 0.77 17.87 -4.71
N PRO A 279 2.00 18.42 -4.79
CA PRO A 279 2.37 19.35 -5.84
C PRO A 279 2.54 18.61 -7.19
N GLU A 280 2.09 19.24 -8.29
CA GLU A 280 2.27 18.72 -9.66
C GLU A 280 3.21 19.61 -10.47
N THR A 281 3.09 20.94 -10.30
CA THR A 281 3.98 21.95 -10.88
C THR A 281 4.16 23.08 -9.88
N THR A 282 4.95 24.10 -10.23
CA THR A 282 5.09 25.34 -9.43
C THR A 282 3.79 26.14 -9.30
N GLU A 283 2.76 25.85 -10.12
CA GLU A 283 1.47 26.56 -10.12
C GLU A 283 0.27 25.64 -9.85
N LYS A 284 0.46 24.31 -9.86
CA LYS A 284 -0.63 23.34 -9.73
C LYS A 284 -0.33 22.28 -8.68
N TYR A 285 -1.38 21.92 -7.95
CA TYR A 285 -1.39 20.82 -7.00
C TYR A 285 -2.72 20.07 -7.11
N HIS A 286 -2.77 18.86 -6.58
CA HIS A 286 -4.01 18.15 -6.29
C HIS A 286 -4.08 17.76 -4.82
N CYS A 287 -5.29 17.45 -4.35
CA CYS A 287 -5.49 16.93 -3.01
C CYS A 287 -5.58 15.41 -3.05
N ASP A 288 -4.73 14.73 -2.29
CA ASP A 288 -4.90 13.32 -1.99
C ASP A 288 -5.89 13.18 -0.83
N CYS A 289 -6.99 12.46 -1.07
CA CYS A 289 -8.12 12.44 -0.15
C CYS A 289 -8.09 11.21 0.76
N PRO A 290 -8.37 11.38 2.07
CA PRO A 290 -8.58 10.24 2.96
C PRO A 290 -9.79 9.42 2.52
N GLU A 291 -9.83 8.14 2.93
CA GLU A 291 -10.79 7.14 2.44
C GLU A 291 -12.26 7.58 2.47
N GLN A 292 -12.64 8.45 3.41
CA GLN A 292 -14.02 8.89 3.62
C GLN A 292 -14.43 10.05 2.70
N TYR A 293 -13.49 10.69 2.00
CA TYR A 293 -13.73 11.91 1.24
C TYR A 293 -13.22 11.79 -0.19
N SER A 294 -13.81 12.61 -1.06
CA SER A 294 -13.62 12.58 -2.50
C SER A 294 -13.79 13.97 -3.12
N GLY A 295 -13.48 14.05 -4.42
CA GLY A 295 -13.50 15.29 -5.20
C GLY A 295 -12.16 16.03 -5.15
N LEU A 296 -12.01 17.03 -6.03
CA LEU A 296 -10.74 17.74 -6.24
C LEU A 296 -10.16 18.40 -4.98
N LEU A 297 -11.02 18.74 -4.02
CA LEU A 297 -10.66 19.39 -2.76
C LEU A 297 -11.04 18.56 -1.53
N CYS A 298 -11.33 17.27 -1.70
CA CYS A 298 -11.76 16.36 -0.64
C CYS A 298 -13.00 16.85 0.15
N LYS A 299 -13.94 17.54 -0.52
CA LYS A 299 -15.14 18.13 0.09
C LYS A 299 -16.33 17.17 0.16
N ILE A 300 -16.33 16.10 -0.63
CA ILE A 300 -17.50 15.24 -0.80
C ILE A 300 -17.30 13.97 0.02
N HIS A 301 -18.12 13.76 1.05
CA HIS A 301 -18.13 12.48 1.75
C HIS A 301 -18.58 11.37 0.80
N VAL A 302 -17.82 10.28 0.70
CA VAL A 302 -18.07 9.20 -0.29
C VAL A 302 -19.49 8.64 -0.15
N CYS A 303 -19.98 8.47 1.09
CA CYS A 303 -21.34 7.98 1.34
C CYS A 303 -22.47 9.00 1.16
N ALA A 304 -22.19 10.27 0.82
CA ALA A 304 -23.24 11.29 0.72
C ALA A 304 -24.27 11.02 -0.38
N ASN A 305 -23.88 10.32 -1.44
CA ASN A 305 -24.72 10.01 -2.60
C ASN A 305 -25.09 8.52 -2.71
N HIS A 306 -24.78 7.71 -1.71
CA HIS A 306 -25.00 6.26 -1.74
C HIS A 306 -25.97 5.87 -0.63
N THR A 307 -27.07 5.23 -1.02
CA THR A 307 -28.15 4.86 -0.10
C THR A 307 -28.06 3.38 0.22
N CYS A 308 -27.83 3.06 1.49
CA CYS A 308 -28.02 1.72 2.04
C CYS A 308 -29.39 1.70 2.71
N VAL A 309 -30.36 0.97 2.13
CA VAL A 309 -31.75 1.01 2.60
C VAL A 309 -31.86 0.40 4.00
N ASN A 310 -31.32 -0.81 4.17
CA ASN A 310 -31.29 -1.53 5.44
C ASN A 310 -29.85 -1.86 5.84
N GLY A 311 -29.01 -0.85 5.92
CA GLY A 311 -27.61 -1.00 6.29
C GLY A 311 -26.90 0.33 6.40
N ASP A 312 -25.61 0.26 6.66
CA ASP A 312 -24.74 1.43 6.79
C ASP A 312 -23.77 1.50 5.62
N CYS A 313 -23.53 2.72 5.11
CA CYS A 313 -22.54 2.94 4.07
C CYS A 313 -21.13 3.07 4.67
N PHE A 314 -20.18 2.38 4.06
CA PHE A 314 -18.77 2.47 4.40
C PHE A 314 -17.97 2.83 3.15
N ALA A 315 -17.12 3.85 3.27
CA ALA A 315 -16.14 4.15 2.25
C ALA A 315 -15.02 3.12 2.32
N THR A 316 -14.72 2.45 1.20
CA THR A 316 -13.60 1.50 1.08
C THR A 316 -12.38 2.15 0.43
N SER A 317 -12.58 3.29 -0.24
CA SER A 317 -11.54 4.21 -0.69
C SER A 317 -12.16 5.57 -1.01
N SER A 318 -11.35 6.57 -1.37
CA SER A 318 -11.82 7.87 -1.86
C SER A 318 -12.68 7.80 -3.13
N LYS A 319 -12.82 6.62 -3.75
CA LYS A 319 -13.64 6.38 -4.95
C LYS A 319 -14.64 5.24 -4.83
N THR A 320 -14.55 4.42 -3.78
CA THR A 320 -15.35 3.19 -3.67
C THR A 320 -16.02 3.10 -2.31
N TRP A 321 -17.17 2.43 -2.29
CA TRP A 321 -17.99 2.26 -1.10
C TRP A 321 -18.66 0.90 -1.12
N GLU A 322 -19.11 0.48 0.05
CA GLU A 322 -19.93 -0.71 0.24
C GLU A 322 -21.05 -0.41 1.24
N CYS A 323 -22.21 -1.06 1.06
CA CYS A 323 -23.18 -1.14 2.14
C CYS A 323 -22.90 -2.38 2.98
N ARG A 324 -22.83 -2.21 4.30
CA ARG A 324 -22.90 -3.33 5.23
C ARG A 324 -24.34 -3.50 5.65
N CYS A 325 -24.94 -4.59 5.17
CA CYS A 325 -26.35 -4.85 5.39
C CYS A 325 -26.62 -5.33 6.80
N ASN A 326 -27.73 -4.87 7.36
CA ASN A 326 -28.28 -5.39 8.60
C ASN A 326 -28.77 -6.83 8.37
N ASP A 327 -28.90 -7.60 9.47
CA ASP A 327 -29.35 -8.99 9.42
C ASP A 327 -30.67 -9.13 8.65
N GLY A 328 -30.73 -10.15 7.77
CA GLY A 328 -31.88 -10.41 6.90
C GLY A 328 -31.92 -9.58 5.62
N TRP A 329 -30.87 -8.81 5.30
CA TRP A 329 -30.75 -8.05 4.05
C TRP A 329 -29.44 -8.32 3.32
N LYS A 330 -29.50 -8.24 1.99
CA LYS A 330 -28.35 -8.37 1.09
C LYS A 330 -28.48 -7.45 -0.12
N GLY A 331 -27.49 -7.52 -1.00
CA GLY A 331 -27.42 -6.71 -2.21
C GLY A 331 -26.58 -5.45 -2.01
N GLN A 332 -26.21 -4.80 -3.11
CA GLN A 332 -25.31 -3.64 -3.09
C GLN A 332 -25.87 -2.48 -2.27
N ASN A 333 -27.21 -2.35 -2.21
CA ASN A 333 -27.91 -1.29 -1.49
C ASN A 333 -28.68 -1.81 -0.26
N CYS A 334 -28.50 -3.07 0.14
CA CYS A 334 -29.25 -3.71 1.22
C CYS A 334 -30.78 -3.63 1.02
N ASP A 335 -31.21 -3.85 -0.22
CA ASP A 335 -32.58 -3.76 -0.70
C ASP A 335 -33.18 -5.13 -1.07
N VAL A 336 -32.40 -6.21 -0.92
CA VAL A 336 -32.84 -7.58 -1.16
C VAL A 336 -32.98 -8.31 0.17
N VAL A 337 -34.13 -8.94 0.41
CA VAL A 337 -34.37 -9.76 1.61
C VAL A 337 -33.51 -11.02 1.57
N ASP A 338 -32.88 -11.35 2.69
CA ASP A 338 -32.05 -12.54 2.91
C ASP A 338 -32.41 -13.27 4.22
N ILE A 339 -33.72 -13.48 4.44
CA ILE A 339 -34.22 -14.21 5.60
C ILE A 339 -34.39 -15.67 5.21
N VAL A 340 -33.63 -16.55 5.87
CA VAL A 340 -33.76 -18.01 5.73
C VAL A 340 -34.47 -18.55 6.96
N TYR A 341 -35.59 -19.25 6.74
CA TYR A 341 -36.30 -19.93 7.82
C TYR A 341 -35.91 -21.41 7.79
N THR A 342 -35.52 -21.97 8.94
CA THR A 342 -35.05 -23.36 9.04
C THR A 342 -35.75 -24.08 10.19
N CYS A 343 -35.96 -25.38 10.01
CA CYS A 343 -36.56 -26.28 10.99
C CYS A 343 -35.94 -27.66 10.86
N SER A 344 -35.00 -27.98 11.75
CA SER A 344 -34.47 -29.35 11.91
C SER A 344 -35.06 -30.06 13.12
N PHE A 345 -35.93 -29.40 13.89
CA PHE A 345 -36.51 -29.93 15.13
C PHE A 345 -35.48 -30.30 16.22
N GLU A 346 -34.22 -29.88 16.09
CA GLU A 346 -33.14 -30.26 17.03
C GLU A 346 -33.13 -29.44 18.33
N LEU A 347 -33.61 -28.20 18.29
CA LEU A 347 -33.51 -27.27 19.42
C LEU A 347 -34.55 -27.59 20.49
N GLU A 348 -34.11 -27.74 21.74
CA GLU A 348 -35.02 -28.00 22.88
C GLU A 348 -35.87 -26.78 23.23
N ASP A 349 -35.30 -25.57 23.13
CA ASP A 349 -35.97 -24.30 23.47
C ASP A 349 -36.86 -23.76 22.33
N ASP A 350 -36.71 -24.29 21.12
CA ASP A 350 -37.51 -23.94 19.94
C ASP A 350 -37.69 -25.16 19.02
N PRO A 351 -38.44 -26.19 19.48
CA PRO A 351 -38.57 -27.44 18.76
C PRO A 351 -39.39 -27.31 17.48
N ASP A 352 -40.17 -26.23 17.35
CA ASP A 352 -41.15 -26.05 16.28
C ASP A 352 -40.80 -24.90 15.33
N CYS A 353 -39.76 -24.10 15.64
CA CYS A 353 -39.19 -23.06 14.79
C CYS A 353 -40.25 -22.03 14.31
N PHE A 354 -40.27 -21.73 13.01
CA PHE A 354 -41.28 -20.88 12.36
C PHE A 354 -42.63 -21.60 12.10
N LEU A 355 -42.78 -22.85 12.57
CA LEU A 355 -44.00 -23.64 12.47
C LEU A 355 -44.63 -23.84 13.87
N VAL A 356 -45.93 -24.12 13.91
CA VAL A 356 -46.65 -24.51 15.14
C VAL A 356 -47.74 -25.52 14.78
N GLU A 357 -48.14 -26.38 15.72
CA GLU A 357 -49.30 -27.27 15.55
C GLU A 357 -50.61 -26.47 15.40
N ASP A 358 -51.51 -26.92 14.53
CA ASP A 358 -52.89 -26.44 14.50
C ASP A 358 -53.75 -27.21 15.51
N ILE A 359 -53.96 -26.62 16.68
CA ILE A 359 -54.75 -27.22 17.76
C ILE A 359 -56.24 -27.46 17.44
N ASN A 360 -56.71 -27.11 16.24
CA ASN A 360 -58.11 -27.24 15.83
C ASN A 360 -58.38 -28.40 14.87
N ASP A 361 -57.36 -29.19 14.52
CA ASP A 361 -57.53 -30.37 13.69
C ASP A 361 -57.78 -31.65 14.53
N ASP A 362 -57.70 -32.83 13.90
CA ASP A 362 -58.14 -34.08 14.51
C ASP A 362 -57.06 -34.72 15.40
N PHE A 363 -55.77 -34.44 15.12
CA PHE A 363 -54.61 -34.92 15.88
C PHE A 363 -53.33 -34.16 15.48
N ASP A 364 -52.28 -34.24 16.31
CA ASP A 364 -51.08 -33.41 16.14
C ASP A 364 -49.89 -34.15 15.50
N PHE A 365 -48.97 -33.40 14.87
CA PHE A 365 -47.61 -33.90 14.65
C PHE A 365 -46.89 -34.03 16.00
N THR A 366 -46.11 -35.10 16.11
CA THR A 366 -45.33 -35.40 17.30
C THR A 366 -43.84 -35.36 16.96
N ARG A 367 -43.06 -34.66 17.77
CA ARG A 367 -41.59 -34.69 17.70
C ARG A 367 -41.07 -36.00 18.30
N ASN A 368 -40.22 -36.72 17.59
CA ASN A 368 -39.67 -37.99 18.05
C ASN A 368 -38.16 -38.10 17.82
N TYR A 369 -37.53 -38.98 18.59
CA TYR A 369 -36.14 -39.39 18.46
C TYR A 369 -36.05 -40.89 18.13
N GLY A 370 -35.19 -41.27 17.19
CA GLY A 370 -35.02 -42.67 16.81
C GLY A 370 -36.25 -43.25 16.11
N SER A 371 -36.57 -44.52 16.35
CA SER A 371 -37.65 -45.19 15.61
C SER A 371 -39.04 -44.83 16.14
N THR A 372 -40.05 -44.80 15.27
CA THR A 372 -41.46 -44.65 15.69
C THR A 372 -41.95 -45.87 16.50
N PRO A 373 -43.04 -45.73 17.28
CA PRO A 373 -43.47 -46.78 18.23
C PRO A 373 -43.85 -48.13 17.60
N ASP A 374 -44.44 -48.17 16.40
CA ASP A 374 -44.76 -49.43 15.70
C ASP A 374 -43.61 -49.82 14.75
N ARG A 375 -43.04 -51.00 14.95
CA ARG A 375 -41.91 -51.50 14.14
C ARG A 375 -42.25 -51.81 12.68
N ARG A 376 -43.51 -51.65 12.27
CA ARG A 376 -43.99 -51.79 10.88
C ARG A 376 -44.26 -50.44 10.22
N THR A 377 -43.95 -49.35 10.93
CA THR A 377 -43.97 -47.97 10.44
C THR A 377 -42.58 -47.37 10.64
N GLY A 378 -42.41 -46.08 10.33
CA GLY A 378 -41.10 -45.44 10.33
C GLY A 378 -41.22 -43.92 10.48
N PRO A 379 -40.12 -43.19 10.53
CA PRO A 379 -38.77 -43.62 10.20
C PRO A 379 -38.07 -44.33 11.35
N SER A 380 -37.05 -45.11 11.02
CA SER A 380 -36.13 -45.69 12.00
C SER A 380 -35.20 -44.67 12.67
N TYR A 381 -34.93 -43.53 11.98
CA TYR A 381 -34.04 -42.45 12.41
C TYR A 381 -34.36 -41.14 11.65
N ALA A 382 -34.05 -39.99 12.25
CA ALA A 382 -34.14 -38.66 11.61
C ALA A 382 -33.31 -38.59 10.32
N TRP A 383 -33.64 -37.71 9.38
CA TRP A 383 -32.82 -37.52 8.18
C TRP A 383 -31.45 -36.94 8.57
N LEU A 384 -31.45 -35.86 9.36
CA LEU A 384 -30.25 -35.21 9.87
C LEU A 384 -30.43 -34.93 11.35
N GLY A 385 -29.38 -35.19 12.14
CA GLY A 385 -29.46 -34.98 13.57
C GLY A 385 -30.19 -36.13 14.27
N SER A 386 -31.01 -35.81 15.24
CA SER A 386 -31.59 -36.74 16.20
C SER A 386 -33.12 -36.76 16.13
N TYR A 387 -33.74 -35.65 15.78
CA TYR A 387 -35.17 -35.42 15.91
C TYR A 387 -35.85 -35.16 14.57
N TYR A 388 -37.11 -35.53 14.49
CA TYR A 388 -37.99 -35.25 13.37
C TYR A 388 -39.42 -35.08 13.89
N LYS A 389 -40.32 -34.52 13.08
CA LYS A 389 -41.75 -34.55 13.37
C LYS A 389 -42.45 -35.59 12.52
N TYR A 390 -43.39 -36.31 13.12
CA TYR A 390 -44.18 -37.31 12.41
C TYR A 390 -45.62 -37.34 12.87
N THR A 391 -46.47 -37.97 12.06
CA THR A 391 -47.87 -38.20 12.36
C THR A 391 -48.09 -39.69 12.55
N GLU A 392 -48.55 -40.07 13.75
CA GLU A 392 -48.79 -41.47 14.09
C GLU A 392 -50.07 -41.98 13.45
N ALA A 393 -49.92 -43.11 12.79
CA ALA A 393 -50.97 -43.74 12.04
C ALA A 393 -52.05 -44.41 12.88
N SER A 394 -51.56 -45.05 13.94
CA SER A 394 -52.23 -46.12 14.62
C SER A 394 -53.34 -45.57 15.49
N GLY A 395 -54.56 -46.06 15.27
CA GLY A 395 -55.73 -45.64 16.05
C GLY A 395 -56.43 -44.37 15.56
N ARG A 396 -56.07 -43.87 14.37
CA ARG A 396 -56.76 -42.77 13.68
C ARG A 396 -57.74 -43.28 12.62
N SER A 397 -58.76 -42.47 12.31
CA SER A 397 -59.78 -42.78 11.31
C SER A 397 -59.36 -42.27 9.92
N PRO A 398 -59.78 -42.94 8.82
CA PRO A 398 -59.54 -42.42 7.48
C PRO A 398 -60.17 -41.04 7.32
N GLY A 399 -59.39 -40.08 6.84
CA GLY A 399 -59.80 -38.68 6.70
C GLY A 399 -59.39 -37.75 7.84
N ASP A 400 -58.94 -38.27 8.99
CA ASP A 400 -58.41 -37.44 10.07
C ASP A 400 -57.23 -36.59 9.58
N VAL A 401 -57.12 -35.36 10.09
CA VAL A 401 -56.15 -34.35 9.67
C VAL A 401 -55.20 -33.98 10.82
N ALA A 402 -53.92 -33.80 10.47
CA ALA A 402 -52.90 -33.15 11.32
C ALA A 402 -52.12 -32.11 10.51
N SER A 403 -51.87 -30.94 11.08
CA SER A 403 -51.34 -29.77 10.36
C SER A 403 -50.31 -29.00 11.18
N LEU A 404 -49.21 -28.67 10.53
CA LEU A 404 -48.27 -27.63 10.97
C LEU A 404 -48.51 -26.35 10.18
N ILE A 405 -48.63 -25.23 10.87
CA ILE A 405 -48.88 -23.91 10.27
C ILE A 405 -47.72 -22.96 10.57
N SER A 406 -47.35 -22.12 9.61
CA SER A 406 -46.34 -21.09 9.87
C SER A 406 -46.85 -20.02 10.84
N ASN A 407 -46.03 -19.63 11.82
CA ASN A 407 -46.34 -18.61 12.84
C ASN A 407 -45.68 -17.24 12.57
N VAL A 408 -45.00 -17.09 11.43
CA VAL A 408 -44.34 -15.84 10.99
C VAL A 408 -45.04 -15.25 9.78
N ALA A 409 -44.89 -13.92 9.60
CA ALA A 409 -45.28 -13.25 8.37
C ALA A 409 -44.10 -13.22 7.37
N PHE A 410 -44.38 -13.48 6.10
CA PHE A 410 -43.33 -13.53 5.07
C PHE A 410 -43.25 -12.21 4.28
N PRO A 411 -42.04 -11.71 3.99
CA PRO A 411 -41.85 -10.66 2.99
C PRO A 411 -42.36 -11.11 1.63
N SER A 412 -42.95 -10.18 0.87
CA SER A 412 -43.47 -10.47 -0.48
C SER A 412 -42.35 -10.90 -1.42
N GLY A 413 -42.50 -12.06 -2.05
CA GLY A 413 -41.52 -12.54 -3.03
C GLY A 413 -41.61 -14.03 -3.36
N PRO A 414 -40.78 -14.50 -4.30
CA PRO A 414 -40.58 -15.92 -4.56
C PRO A 414 -39.74 -16.56 -3.45
N TYR A 415 -40.09 -17.79 -3.07
CA TYR A 415 -39.35 -18.61 -2.13
C TYR A 415 -39.22 -20.04 -2.62
N CYS A 416 -38.11 -20.69 -2.27
CA CYS A 416 -37.92 -22.10 -2.42
C CYS A 416 -38.11 -22.77 -1.07
N LEU A 417 -39.17 -23.58 -0.93
CA LEU A 417 -39.36 -24.45 0.22
C LEU A 417 -38.70 -25.79 -0.10
N TYR A 418 -37.77 -26.22 0.75
CA TYR A 418 -37.18 -27.55 0.69
C TYR A 418 -37.35 -28.29 2.01
N PHE A 419 -37.64 -29.59 1.95
CA PHE A 419 -37.75 -30.44 3.13
C PHE A 419 -37.53 -31.91 2.79
N TYR A 420 -37.31 -32.72 3.83
CA TYR A 420 -37.20 -34.17 3.71
C TYR A 420 -38.48 -34.84 4.19
N LEU A 421 -38.96 -35.81 3.42
CA LEU A 421 -40.19 -36.54 3.66
C LEU A 421 -39.88 -38.03 3.73
N HIS A 422 -40.38 -38.69 4.78
CA HIS A 422 -40.40 -40.13 4.94
C HIS A 422 -41.84 -40.61 5.08
N THR A 423 -42.16 -41.72 4.42
CA THR A 423 -43.52 -42.26 4.36
C THR A 423 -43.47 -43.78 4.29
N TYR A 424 -43.82 -44.47 5.38
CA TYR A 424 -43.75 -45.93 5.43
C TYR A 424 -44.97 -46.54 6.13
N GLY A 425 -45.62 -47.53 5.48
CA GLY A 425 -46.76 -48.29 6.00
C GLY A 425 -47.98 -48.34 5.05
N SER A 426 -48.86 -49.33 5.22
CA SER A 426 -49.94 -49.66 4.28
C SER A 426 -51.02 -48.58 4.10
N ASP A 427 -51.24 -47.71 5.09
CA ASP A 427 -52.35 -46.76 5.14
C ASP A 427 -51.90 -45.34 5.55
N ILE A 428 -50.70 -44.91 5.11
CA ILE A 428 -50.12 -43.61 5.47
C ILE A 428 -51.02 -42.40 5.14
N GLY A 429 -51.83 -42.51 4.10
CA GLY A 429 -52.57 -41.37 3.53
C GLY A 429 -51.74 -40.47 2.63
N SER A 430 -51.91 -39.17 2.80
CA SER A 430 -51.34 -38.12 1.96
C SER A 430 -50.80 -36.97 2.79
N ILE A 431 -49.76 -36.32 2.29
CA ILE A 431 -49.24 -35.04 2.79
C ILE A 431 -49.38 -33.97 1.72
N TYR A 432 -49.67 -32.75 2.15
CA TYR A 432 -49.85 -31.57 1.32
C TYR A 432 -49.03 -30.40 1.87
N VAL A 433 -48.50 -29.58 0.96
CA VAL A 433 -48.10 -28.21 1.29
C VAL A 433 -49.13 -27.28 0.66
N ILE A 434 -49.76 -26.47 1.49
CA ILE A 434 -50.86 -25.59 1.13
C ILE A 434 -50.46 -24.15 1.48
N LEU A 435 -50.74 -23.21 0.59
CA LEU A 435 -50.75 -21.79 0.93
C LEU A 435 -52.17 -21.38 1.27
N LYS A 436 -52.36 -20.90 2.50
CA LYS A 436 -53.62 -20.36 2.98
C LYS A 436 -53.50 -18.85 3.11
N THR A 437 -54.41 -18.12 2.49
CA THR A 437 -54.43 -16.65 2.59
C THR A 437 -55.40 -16.19 3.68
N ASN A 438 -55.25 -14.95 4.17
CA ASN A 438 -56.11 -14.38 5.20
C ASN A 438 -57.63 -14.39 4.89
N ASN A 439 -58.02 -14.48 3.62
CA ASN A 439 -59.42 -14.57 3.21
C ASN A 439 -59.99 -16.01 3.26
N GLY A 440 -59.16 -16.99 3.65
CA GLY A 440 -59.50 -18.40 3.73
C GLY A 440 -59.29 -19.20 2.45
N ALA A 441 -58.80 -18.60 1.36
CA ALA A 441 -58.48 -19.33 0.14
C ALA A 441 -57.25 -20.22 0.36
N GLU A 442 -57.37 -21.50 -0.03
CA GLU A 442 -56.32 -22.52 0.07
C GLU A 442 -55.86 -22.95 -1.33
N GLU A 443 -54.54 -22.97 -1.54
CA GLU A 443 -53.92 -23.43 -2.77
C GLU A 443 -52.92 -24.56 -2.47
N VAL A 444 -53.14 -25.74 -3.06
CA VAL A 444 -52.22 -26.89 -2.92
C VAL A 444 -51.00 -26.66 -3.82
N LYS A 445 -49.83 -26.49 -3.22
CA LYS A 445 -48.55 -26.36 -3.94
C LYS A 445 -47.82 -27.68 -4.09
N PHE A 446 -48.05 -28.61 -3.17
CA PHE A 446 -47.47 -29.95 -3.22
C PHE A 446 -48.44 -30.98 -2.65
N SER A 447 -48.37 -32.19 -3.19
CA SER A 447 -49.03 -33.36 -2.62
C SER A 447 -48.18 -34.61 -2.83
N SER A 448 -48.09 -35.47 -1.82
CA SER A 448 -47.55 -36.82 -1.93
C SER A 448 -48.49 -37.81 -1.25
N SER A 449 -48.60 -39.02 -1.80
CA SER A 449 -49.50 -40.06 -1.28
C SER A 449 -48.92 -41.46 -1.48
N GLY A 450 -49.30 -42.39 -0.60
CA GLY A 450 -49.00 -43.82 -0.72
C GLY A 450 -47.64 -44.26 -0.13
N PRO A 451 -47.55 -45.51 0.39
CA PRO A 451 -46.35 -46.01 1.06
C PRO A 451 -45.10 -45.97 0.21
N ARG A 452 -43.97 -45.74 0.87
CA ARG A 452 -42.63 -46.03 0.34
C ARG A 452 -41.96 -47.07 1.24
N ASP A 453 -40.65 -47.20 1.13
CA ASP A 453 -39.82 -48.11 1.92
C ASP A 453 -39.23 -47.40 3.14
N ASP A 454 -38.88 -48.13 4.21
CA ASP A 454 -38.45 -47.58 5.50
C ASP A 454 -37.05 -46.92 5.46
N PHE A 455 -36.24 -47.25 4.45
CA PHE A 455 -34.86 -46.76 4.37
C PHE A 455 -34.70 -45.40 3.67
N TRP A 456 -35.77 -44.79 3.19
CA TRP A 456 -35.67 -43.69 2.21
C TRP A 456 -36.36 -42.41 2.66
N TRP A 457 -35.57 -41.46 3.15
CA TRP A 457 -35.94 -40.04 3.12
C TRP A 457 -35.81 -39.49 1.71
N ARG A 458 -36.77 -38.65 1.28
CA ARG A 458 -36.73 -37.97 -0.02
C ARG A 458 -36.80 -36.47 0.16
N THR A 459 -35.97 -35.76 -0.60
CA THR A 459 -36.03 -34.30 -0.68
C THR A 459 -37.07 -33.85 -1.69
N TYR A 460 -37.75 -32.77 -1.35
CA TYR A 460 -38.68 -32.06 -2.23
C TYR A 460 -38.34 -30.58 -2.20
N ASN A 461 -38.39 -29.93 -3.38
CA ASN A 461 -38.21 -28.50 -3.56
C ASN A 461 -39.48 -27.95 -4.22
N ILE A 462 -40.04 -26.88 -3.67
CA ILE A 462 -41.31 -26.31 -4.10
C ILE A 462 -41.17 -24.80 -4.23
N ASP A 463 -41.45 -24.29 -5.42
CA ASP A 463 -41.58 -22.85 -5.66
C ASP A 463 -42.87 -22.31 -5.01
N LEU A 464 -42.70 -21.33 -4.13
CA LEU A 464 -43.77 -20.62 -3.45
C LEU A 464 -43.72 -19.13 -3.79
N SER A 465 -44.89 -18.49 -3.84
CA SER A 465 -45.02 -17.03 -3.87
C SER A 465 -45.68 -16.63 -2.57
N LEU A 466 -44.93 -15.98 -1.68
CA LEU A 466 -45.38 -15.63 -0.34
C LEU A 466 -45.50 -14.11 -0.20
N ASP A 467 -46.34 -13.68 0.73
CA ASP A 467 -46.48 -12.31 1.19
C ASP A 467 -46.95 -12.27 2.65
N SER A 468 -47.16 -11.07 3.20
CA SER A 468 -47.58 -10.87 4.58
C SER A 468 -48.97 -11.42 4.91
N THR A 469 -49.72 -11.90 3.92
CA THR A 469 -51.07 -12.47 4.06
C THR A 469 -51.13 -13.98 3.86
N THR A 470 -49.98 -14.59 3.57
CA THR A 470 -49.87 -16.01 3.25
C THR A 470 -49.37 -16.79 4.45
N GLN A 471 -50.01 -17.92 4.74
CA GLN A 471 -49.60 -18.91 5.73
C GLN A 471 -49.24 -20.22 5.02
N ILE A 472 -48.09 -20.79 5.35
CA ILE A 472 -47.71 -22.12 4.89
C ILE A 472 -48.34 -23.14 5.82
N VAL A 473 -49.04 -24.12 5.24
CA VAL A 473 -49.68 -25.23 5.98
C VAL A 473 -49.13 -26.54 5.44
N ILE A 474 -48.46 -27.30 6.29
CA ILE A 474 -48.05 -28.68 6.02
C ILE A 474 -49.10 -29.59 6.64
N LYS A 475 -49.95 -30.15 5.79
CA LYS A 475 -51.13 -30.91 6.20
C LYS A 475 -50.97 -32.37 5.84
N THR A 476 -51.26 -33.27 6.78
CA THR A 476 -51.45 -34.69 6.49
C THR A 476 -52.93 -35.05 6.56
N VAL A 477 -53.34 -36.00 5.74
CA VAL A 477 -54.68 -36.57 5.73
C VAL A 477 -54.53 -38.08 5.80
N ARG A 478 -55.11 -38.70 6.83
CA ARG A 478 -55.01 -40.13 7.07
C ARG A 478 -55.67 -40.93 5.95
N GLY A 479 -54.96 -41.94 5.47
CA GLY A 479 -55.45 -42.90 4.48
C GLY A 479 -56.30 -44.00 5.12
N GLY A 480 -56.76 -44.95 4.30
CA GLY A 480 -57.32 -46.18 4.83
C GLY A 480 -58.15 -47.00 3.84
N SER A 481 -58.10 -48.31 4.02
CA SER A 481 -58.95 -49.31 3.34
C SER A 481 -60.36 -49.50 3.95
N GLY A 482 -60.72 -48.73 5.00
CA GLY A 482 -62.00 -48.83 5.71
C GLY A 482 -62.15 -50.05 6.64
N ARG A 483 -61.08 -50.82 6.87
CA ARG A 483 -61.06 -51.93 7.83
C ARG A 483 -60.71 -51.44 9.24
N ARG A 484 -61.35 -52.01 10.27
CA ARG A 484 -61.13 -51.67 11.69
C ARG A 484 -59.77 -52.13 12.24
N ASP A 485 -58.95 -52.73 11.39
CA ASP A 485 -57.62 -53.22 11.72
C ASP A 485 -56.66 -52.05 11.48
N LYS A 486 -56.50 -51.22 12.52
CA LYS A 486 -55.43 -50.21 12.72
C LYS A 486 -54.56 -49.96 11.48
N GLY A 487 -54.90 -48.97 10.67
CA GLY A 487 -54.09 -48.59 9.50
C GLY A 487 -52.66 -48.28 9.94
N LEU A 488 -51.70 -49.02 9.39
CA LEU A 488 -50.28 -48.87 9.72
C LEU A 488 -49.68 -47.86 8.75
N GLY A 489 -48.98 -46.85 9.26
CA GLY A 489 -48.08 -46.06 8.45
C GLY A 489 -47.98 -44.60 8.81
N ASP A 490 -46.75 -44.16 9.01
CA ASP A 490 -46.41 -42.84 9.50
C ASP A 490 -45.91 -41.95 8.36
N ILE A 491 -46.17 -40.66 8.48
CA ILE A 491 -45.58 -39.62 7.65
C ILE A 491 -44.68 -38.78 8.54
N ALA A 492 -43.40 -38.70 8.21
CA ALA A 492 -42.43 -37.89 8.91
C ALA A 492 -41.78 -36.85 8.00
N ILE A 493 -41.48 -35.70 8.58
CA ILE A 493 -40.80 -34.58 7.93
C ILE A 493 -39.60 -34.15 8.76
N ASP A 494 -38.57 -33.68 8.07
CA ASP A 494 -37.32 -33.23 8.68
C ASP A 494 -36.63 -32.17 7.80
N ASN A 495 -35.75 -31.36 8.41
CA ASN A 495 -34.92 -30.35 7.75
C ASN A 495 -35.68 -29.44 6.77
N ILE A 496 -36.76 -28.84 7.26
CA ILE A 496 -37.56 -27.88 6.49
C ILE A 496 -36.81 -26.56 6.41
N ASN A 497 -36.72 -26.01 5.22
CA ASN A 497 -36.02 -24.75 5.01
C ASN A 497 -36.73 -23.95 3.92
N LEU A 498 -36.82 -22.66 4.13
CA LEU A 498 -37.47 -21.71 3.24
C LEU A 498 -36.49 -20.59 2.94
N THR A 499 -36.03 -20.51 1.69
CA THR A 499 -35.06 -19.52 1.24
C THR A 499 -35.70 -18.56 0.23
N PRO A 500 -35.35 -17.26 0.22
CA PRO A 500 -35.80 -16.34 -0.82
C PRO A 500 -35.22 -16.70 -2.19
N GLY A 501 -36.03 -16.67 -3.24
CA GLY A 501 -35.67 -17.06 -4.60
C GLY A 501 -36.46 -18.26 -5.12
N GLY A 502 -36.22 -18.68 -6.36
CA GLY A 502 -36.79 -19.92 -6.90
C GLY A 502 -35.98 -21.16 -6.54
N CYS A 503 -36.62 -22.32 -6.58
CA CYS A 503 -35.97 -23.61 -6.70
C CYS A 503 -35.45 -23.81 -8.15
#